data_AF-A0A4Q3A3R8-F1
#
_entry.id   AF-A0A4Q3A3R8-F1
#
_cell.length_a   1.000
_cell.length_b   1.000
_cell.length_c   1.000
_cell.angle_alpha   90.00
_cell.angle_beta   90.00
_cell.angle_gamma   90.00
#
_symmetry.space_group_name_H-M   'P 1'
#
loop_
_entity.id
_entity.type
_entity.pdbx_description
1 polymer ?
#
loop_
_entity_poly.entity_id
_entity_poly.type
_entity_poly.pdbx_seq_one_letter_code
_entity_poly.pdbx_strand_id
1 'polypeptide(L)'
;MLLAAALLLAGAPDETALFEAFAAPCAHVAEYEKARAEALKGGWEEIADGAEPRLAKLEQAGRDALKDDPGTVLGARYRRMINGRAAFLVISRYESSEDGFWGNGCRVYDFDAPKAIDAAVGARWMGKPPTGTQPIEPGGVKHLWEPWVDGRSFELNYVPANHPAAEQIGLVGVILVAQAMGGFE
;
A
#
# COMPACT_ATOMS: atom_id res chain seq x y z
N MET A 1 13.47 -44.86 -24.84
CA MET A 1 13.68 -43.87 -23.77
C MET A 1 12.64 -42.77 -23.94
N LEU A 2 11.61 -42.73 -23.09
CA LEU A 2 10.64 -41.64 -23.04
C LEU A 2 11.20 -40.56 -22.11
N LEU A 3 11.45 -39.35 -22.64
CA LEU A 3 11.68 -38.17 -21.81
C LEU A 3 10.35 -37.76 -21.17
N ALA A 4 10.27 -37.85 -19.84
CA ALA A 4 9.20 -37.24 -19.08
C ALA A 4 9.46 -35.73 -18.96
N ALA A 5 8.59 -34.93 -19.56
CA ALA A 5 8.56 -33.49 -19.33
C ALA A 5 8.03 -33.21 -17.92
N ALA A 6 8.91 -32.77 -17.02
CA ALA A 6 8.50 -32.24 -15.73
C ALA A 6 7.84 -30.87 -15.94
N LEU A 7 6.51 -30.86 -15.94
CA LEU A 7 5.72 -29.65 -15.80
C LEU A 7 5.93 -29.11 -14.38
N LEU A 8 6.78 -28.08 -14.25
CA LEU A 8 6.84 -27.22 -13.08
C LEU A 8 5.47 -26.56 -12.93
N LEU A 9 4.62 -27.11 -12.07
CA LEU A 9 3.48 -26.41 -11.50
C LEU A 9 4.04 -25.31 -10.61
N ALA A 10 4.37 -24.16 -11.21
CA ALA A 10 4.50 -22.93 -10.46
C ALA A 10 3.14 -22.69 -9.81
N GLY A 11 3.04 -22.96 -8.50
CA GLY A 11 1.86 -22.64 -7.72
C GLY A 11 1.50 -21.17 -7.96
N ALA A 12 0.20 -20.86 -7.99
CA ALA A 12 -0.25 -19.48 -8.05
C ALA A 12 0.54 -18.69 -6.98
N PRO A 13 1.06 -17.49 -7.30
CA PRO A 13 1.76 -16.67 -6.33
C PRO A 13 0.91 -16.58 -5.07
N ASP A 14 1.51 -16.79 -3.91
CA ASP A 14 0.78 -16.63 -2.66
C ASP A 14 0.41 -15.15 -2.49
N GLU A 15 -0.82 -14.82 -2.88
CA GLU A 15 -1.38 -13.48 -2.82
C GLU A 15 -1.55 -13.01 -1.35
N THR A 16 -1.48 -13.92 -0.37
CA THR A 16 -1.60 -13.59 1.06
C THR A 16 -0.30 -13.04 1.65
N ALA A 17 0.86 -13.39 1.11
CA ALA A 17 2.16 -12.93 1.60
C ALA A 17 2.30 -11.39 1.61
N LEU A 18 1.65 -10.69 0.66
CA LEU A 18 1.63 -9.23 0.65
C LEU A 18 0.82 -8.67 1.83
N PHE A 19 -0.33 -9.28 2.14
CA PHE A 19 -1.14 -8.90 3.29
C PHE A 19 -0.43 -9.18 4.61
N GLU A 20 0.29 -10.30 4.72
CA GLU A 20 1.09 -10.62 5.91
C GLU A 20 2.21 -9.60 6.14
N ALA A 21 2.93 -9.23 5.07
CA ALA A 21 3.97 -8.20 5.14
C ALA A 21 3.42 -6.81 5.46
N PHE A 22 2.17 -6.53 5.06
CA PHE A 22 1.43 -5.31 5.37
C PHE A 22 0.93 -5.27 6.81
N ALA A 23 0.44 -6.40 7.34
CA ALA A 23 -0.29 -6.46 8.60
C ALA A 23 0.49 -5.88 9.78
N ALA A 24 1.75 -6.30 9.96
CA ALA A 24 2.55 -5.92 11.14
C ALA A 24 2.77 -4.40 11.25
N PRO A 25 3.32 -3.69 10.26
CA PRO A 25 3.47 -2.24 10.35
C PRO A 25 2.12 -1.50 10.31
N CYS A 26 1.21 -1.89 9.42
CA CYS A 26 0.01 -1.10 9.15
C CYS A 26 -1.11 -1.30 10.17
N ALA A 27 -1.09 -2.35 10.99
CA ALA A 27 -1.93 -2.45 12.18
C ALA A 27 -1.62 -1.37 13.23
N HIS A 28 -0.46 -0.70 13.12
CA HIS A 28 -0.06 0.41 13.97
C HIS A 28 -0.11 1.78 13.27
N VAL A 29 -0.86 1.92 12.18
CA VAL A 29 -0.89 3.16 11.38
C VAL A 29 -1.22 4.43 12.19
N ALA A 30 -1.97 4.34 13.29
CA ALA A 30 -2.20 5.50 14.17
C ALA A 30 -0.95 5.96 14.96
N GLU A 31 0.05 5.08 15.13
CA GLU A 31 1.25 5.28 15.94
C GLU A 31 2.48 5.34 15.00
N TYR A 32 2.75 6.49 14.38
CA TYR A 32 3.76 6.65 13.29
C TYR A 32 5.11 5.96 13.58
N GLU A 33 5.74 6.27 14.72
CA GLU A 33 7.04 5.69 15.08
C GLU A 33 6.98 4.18 15.34
N LYS A 34 5.86 3.69 15.86
CA LYS A 34 5.68 2.25 16.09
C LYS A 34 5.47 1.49 14.79
N ALA A 35 4.73 2.06 13.84
CA ALA A 35 4.60 1.49 12.51
C ALA A 35 5.96 1.37 11.82
N ARG A 36 6.84 2.38 11.96
CA ARG A 36 8.22 2.34 11.45
C ARG A 36 9.05 1.24 12.13
N ALA A 37 8.97 1.13 13.45
CA ALA A 37 9.68 0.10 14.20
C ALA A 37 9.23 -1.33 13.81
N GLU A 38 7.93 -1.55 13.65
CA GLU A 38 7.38 -2.84 13.22
C GLU A 38 7.68 -3.15 11.75
N ALA A 39 7.84 -2.14 10.89
CA ALA A 39 8.35 -2.37 9.53
C ALA A 39 9.76 -3.00 9.57
N LEU A 40 10.70 -2.37 10.29
CA LEU A 40 12.07 -2.86 10.41
C LEU A 40 12.12 -4.28 11.01
N LYS A 41 11.37 -4.51 12.08
CA LYS A 41 11.24 -5.84 12.72
C LYS A 41 10.60 -6.88 11.79
N GLY A 42 9.71 -6.45 10.90
CA GLY A 42 9.07 -7.25 9.86
C GLY A 42 9.96 -7.55 8.66
N GLY A 43 11.24 -7.18 8.70
CA GLY A 43 12.20 -7.44 7.61
C GLY A 43 12.06 -6.51 6.42
N TRP A 44 11.46 -5.33 6.62
CA TRP A 44 11.50 -4.24 5.66
C TRP A 44 12.83 -3.49 5.78
N GLU A 45 13.51 -3.30 4.65
CA GLU A 45 14.77 -2.56 4.57
C GLU A 45 14.50 -1.09 4.25
N GLU A 46 15.00 -0.16 5.06
CA GLU A 46 14.88 1.27 4.76
C GLU A 46 15.62 1.60 3.44
N ILE A 47 14.99 2.43 2.61
CA ILE A 47 15.55 2.85 1.32
C ILE A 47 15.63 4.37 1.25
N ALA A 48 16.61 4.87 0.50
CA ALA A 48 16.76 6.29 0.24
C ALA A 48 15.62 6.84 -0.62
N ASP A 49 15.40 8.14 -0.51
CA ASP A 49 14.52 8.90 -1.38
C ASP A 49 14.94 8.71 -2.85
N GLY A 50 13.97 8.48 -3.73
CA GLY A 50 14.24 8.25 -5.15
C GLY A 50 14.74 6.84 -5.51
N ALA A 51 14.90 5.92 -4.55
CA ALA A 51 15.37 4.56 -4.82
C ALA A 51 14.43 3.75 -5.74
N GLU A 52 13.14 4.09 -5.78
CA GLU A 52 12.17 3.57 -6.75
C GLU A 52 11.49 4.76 -7.47
N PRO A 53 11.72 4.94 -8.78
CA PRO A 53 11.20 6.10 -9.53
C PRO A 53 9.68 6.25 -9.50
N ARG A 54 8.92 5.15 -9.51
CA ARG A 54 7.45 5.19 -9.44
C ARG A 54 6.98 5.72 -8.09
N LEU A 55 7.61 5.26 -7.01
CA LEU A 55 7.37 5.76 -5.66
C LEU A 55 7.74 7.25 -5.55
N ALA A 56 8.88 7.66 -6.11
CA ALA A 56 9.30 9.05 -6.09
C ALA A 56 8.28 10.00 -6.77
N LYS A 57 7.68 9.56 -7.89
CA LYS A 57 6.60 10.31 -8.55
C LYS A 57 5.35 10.43 -7.68
N LEU A 58 4.95 9.34 -7.02
CA LEU A 58 3.78 9.34 -6.12
C LEU A 58 3.95 10.34 -4.98
N GLU A 59 5.12 10.32 -4.35
CA GLU A 59 5.43 11.23 -3.26
C GLU A 59 5.56 12.67 -3.74
N GLN A 60 6.08 12.91 -4.95
CA GLN A 60 6.09 14.23 -5.54
C GLN A 60 4.68 14.76 -5.77
N ALA A 61 3.78 13.94 -6.34
CA ALA A 61 2.38 14.30 -6.51
C ALA A 61 1.70 14.63 -5.17
N GLY A 62 2.03 13.87 -4.10
CA GLY A 62 1.57 14.18 -2.75
C GLY A 62 2.08 15.52 -2.21
N ARG A 63 3.37 15.83 -2.41
CA ARG A 63 3.95 17.13 -2.04
C ARG A 63 3.33 18.29 -2.82
N ASP A 64 3.11 18.10 -4.12
CA ASP A 64 2.52 19.12 -4.99
C ASP A 64 1.07 19.43 -4.58
N ALA A 65 0.32 18.43 -4.12
CA ALA A 65 -1.04 18.59 -3.60
C ALA A 65 -1.08 19.38 -2.28
N LEU A 66 0.02 19.41 -1.53
CA LEU A 66 0.14 20.08 -0.23
C LEU A 66 1.02 21.35 -0.30
N LYS A 67 1.39 21.82 -1.49
CA LYS A 67 2.41 22.87 -1.66
C LYS A 67 2.07 24.21 -0.96
N ASP A 68 0.77 24.49 -0.82
CA ASP A 68 0.24 25.72 -0.21
C ASP A 68 -0.28 25.45 1.22
N ASP A 69 -0.10 24.23 1.73
CA ASP A 69 -0.54 23.79 3.06
C ASP A 69 0.58 24.06 4.08
N PRO A 70 0.29 24.75 5.20
CA PRO A 70 1.30 25.07 6.22
C PRO A 70 1.67 23.87 7.12
N GLY A 71 1.01 22.72 6.95
CA GLY A 71 1.25 21.50 7.70
C GLY A 71 2.59 20.83 7.40
N THR A 72 2.98 19.92 8.28
CA THR A 72 4.24 19.17 8.16
C THR A 72 3.98 17.74 7.68
N VAL A 73 4.85 17.25 6.79
CA VAL A 73 4.81 15.86 6.32
C VAL A 73 6.08 15.12 6.74
N LEU A 74 5.90 14.02 7.44
CA LEU A 74 6.94 13.03 7.72
C LEU A 74 6.73 11.80 6.84
N GLY A 75 7.81 11.18 6.39
CA GLY A 75 7.77 10.01 5.50
C GLY A 75 8.94 9.07 5.75
N ALA A 76 8.66 7.77 5.73
CA ALA A 76 9.66 6.71 5.78
C ALA A 76 9.34 5.67 4.70
N ARG A 77 10.39 5.15 4.07
CA ARG A 77 10.30 4.29 2.88
C ARG A 77 11.07 3.02 3.12
N TYR A 78 10.50 1.91 2.68
CA TYR A 78 11.13 0.62 2.82
C TYR A 78 10.91 -0.25 1.59
N ARG A 79 11.75 -1.27 1.44
CA ARG A 79 11.65 -2.32 0.43
C ARG A 79 11.69 -3.69 1.09
N ARG A 80 10.94 -4.64 0.54
CA ARG A 80 11.04 -6.06 0.90
C ARG A 80 10.82 -6.93 -0.34
N MET A 81 11.54 -8.04 -0.43
CA MET A 81 11.24 -9.07 -1.43
C MET A 81 10.13 -9.98 -0.94
N ILE A 82 9.04 -10.09 -1.69
CA ILE A 82 7.88 -10.94 -1.39
C ILE A 82 7.63 -11.81 -2.63
N ASN A 83 7.73 -13.12 -2.47
CA ASN A 83 7.53 -14.09 -3.56
C ASN A 83 8.34 -13.75 -4.84
N GLY A 84 9.57 -13.26 -4.67
CA GLY A 84 10.47 -12.91 -5.77
C GLY A 84 10.21 -11.56 -6.44
N ARG A 85 9.20 -10.79 -6.01
CA ARG A 85 8.96 -9.40 -6.44
C ARG A 85 9.33 -8.40 -5.34
N ALA A 86 9.78 -7.22 -5.74
CA ALA A 86 10.01 -6.13 -4.80
C ALA A 86 8.67 -5.48 -4.45
N ALA A 87 8.36 -5.43 -3.16
CA ALA A 87 7.31 -4.59 -2.61
C ALA A 87 7.93 -3.39 -1.91
N PHE A 88 7.20 -2.27 -1.91
CA PHE A 88 7.63 -1.01 -1.30
C PHE A 88 6.62 -0.58 -0.25
N LEU A 89 7.10 -0.23 0.94
CA LEU A 89 6.28 0.27 2.03
C LEU A 89 6.56 1.76 2.24
N VAL A 90 5.51 2.55 2.37
CA VAL A 90 5.57 3.95 2.77
C VAL A 90 4.75 4.13 4.03
N ILE A 91 5.36 4.74 5.04
CA ILE A 91 4.68 5.20 6.25
C ILE A 91 4.80 6.71 6.28
N SER A 92 3.66 7.40 6.28
CA SER A 92 3.59 8.85 6.27
C SER A 92 2.76 9.39 7.42
N ARG A 93 3.08 10.62 7.83
CA ARG A 93 2.30 11.41 8.79
C ARG A 93 2.18 12.83 8.26
N TYR A 94 0.98 13.36 8.28
CA TYR A 94 0.67 14.76 8.09
C TYR A 94 0.20 15.33 9.43
N GLU A 95 0.65 16.53 9.77
CA GLU A 95 0.22 17.29 10.94
C GLU A 95 -0.12 18.72 10.52
N SER A 96 -1.36 19.13 10.79
CA SER A 96 -1.82 20.50 10.61
C SER A 96 -1.17 21.43 11.62
N SER A 97 -0.78 22.61 11.18
CA SER A 97 -0.26 23.67 12.05
C SER A 97 -1.36 24.47 12.76
N GLU A 98 -2.64 24.27 12.42
CA GLU A 98 -3.72 25.20 12.80
C GLU A 98 -4.70 24.62 13.83
N ASP A 99 -5.03 23.33 13.72
CA ASP A 99 -6.18 22.73 14.42
C ASP A 99 -5.83 21.39 15.10
N GLY A 100 -4.55 21.04 15.20
CA GLY A 100 -4.11 19.79 15.83
C GLY A 100 -4.47 18.52 15.05
N PHE A 101 -5.13 18.65 13.89
CA PHE A 101 -5.45 17.54 13.01
C PHE A 101 -4.18 16.82 12.56
N TRP A 102 -4.25 15.49 12.53
CA TRP A 102 -3.22 14.66 11.93
C TRP A 102 -3.81 13.52 11.13
N GLY A 103 -3.06 13.09 10.11
CA GLY A 103 -3.38 11.94 9.27
C GLY A 103 -2.15 11.07 9.06
N ASN A 104 -2.26 9.77 9.32
CA ASN A 104 -1.20 8.81 9.04
C ASN A 104 -1.62 7.87 7.91
N GLY A 105 -0.66 7.52 7.06
CA GLY A 105 -0.82 6.53 6.00
C GLY A 105 0.21 5.40 6.14
N CYS A 106 -0.22 4.17 5.87
CA CYS A 106 0.65 3.01 5.71
C CYS A 106 0.28 2.32 4.41
N ARG A 107 1.19 2.34 3.42
CA ARG A 107 0.89 1.90 2.05
C ARG A 107 1.94 0.92 1.57
N VAL A 108 1.51 -0.26 1.13
CA VAL A 108 2.38 -1.23 0.46
C VAL A 108 2.05 -1.25 -1.03
N TYR A 109 3.08 -1.15 -1.87
CA TYR A 109 3.02 -1.15 -3.32
C TYR A 109 3.72 -2.40 -3.87
N ASP A 110 3.02 -3.20 -4.67
CA ASP A 110 3.60 -4.17 -5.59
C ASP A 110 3.37 -3.63 -7.02
N PHE A 111 4.30 -2.76 -7.46
CA PHE A 111 4.19 -2.05 -8.74
C PHE A 111 4.25 -2.99 -9.96
N ASP A 112 4.81 -4.19 -9.77
CA ASP A 112 5.00 -5.19 -10.84
C ASP A 112 3.91 -6.27 -10.81
N ALA A 113 2.87 -6.10 -9.99
CA ALA A 113 1.72 -6.99 -9.97
C ALA A 113 0.99 -6.98 -11.33
N PRO A 114 0.84 -8.13 -12.01
CA PRO A 114 0.30 -8.16 -13.38
C PRO A 114 -1.23 -8.10 -13.45
N LYS A 115 -1.91 -8.24 -12.31
CA LYS A 115 -3.38 -8.26 -12.19
C LYS A 115 -3.80 -7.90 -10.77
N ALA A 116 -5.09 -7.59 -10.62
CA ALA A 116 -5.70 -7.43 -9.30
C ALA A 116 -5.62 -8.72 -8.48
N ILE A 117 -5.49 -8.57 -7.16
CA ILE A 117 -5.77 -9.64 -6.20
C ILE A 117 -7.27 -9.90 -6.21
N ASP A 118 -7.67 -11.17 -6.16
CA ASP A 118 -9.07 -11.55 -6.07
C ASP A 118 -9.70 -10.96 -4.79
N ALA A 119 -10.84 -10.28 -4.93
CA ALA A 119 -11.58 -9.69 -3.81
C ALA A 119 -11.90 -10.71 -2.71
N ALA A 120 -12.09 -11.99 -3.06
CA ALA A 120 -12.32 -13.08 -2.11
C ALA A 120 -11.09 -13.35 -1.24
N VAL A 121 -9.86 -13.13 -1.73
CA VAL A 121 -8.64 -13.21 -0.90
C VAL A 121 -8.65 -12.11 0.14
N GLY A 122 -8.91 -10.86 -0.28
CA GLY A 122 -9.05 -9.72 0.64
C GLY A 122 -10.16 -9.93 1.67
N ALA A 123 -11.33 -10.40 1.25
CA ALA A 123 -12.45 -10.67 2.15
C ALA A 123 -12.14 -11.77 3.18
N ARG A 124 -11.42 -12.83 2.78
CA ARG A 124 -10.96 -13.87 3.72
C ARG A 124 -9.96 -13.32 4.71
N TRP A 125 -8.98 -12.53 4.26
CA TRP A 125 -8.00 -11.91 5.14
C TRP A 125 -8.65 -10.95 6.14
N MET A 126 -9.64 -10.17 5.69
CA MET A 126 -10.40 -9.24 6.53
C MET A 126 -11.45 -9.91 7.43
N GLY A 127 -11.78 -11.18 7.18
CA GLY A 127 -12.88 -11.89 7.86
C GLY A 127 -14.28 -11.37 7.51
N LYS A 128 -14.42 -10.45 6.54
CA LYS A 128 -15.68 -9.83 6.12
C LYS A 128 -15.60 -9.30 4.67
N PRO A 129 -16.73 -9.22 3.92
CA PRO A 129 -16.74 -8.58 2.61
C PRO A 129 -16.40 -7.08 2.68
N PRO A 130 -15.95 -6.47 1.57
CA PRO A 130 -15.71 -5.03 1.52
C PRO A 130 -17.00 -4.24 1.71
N THR A 131 -16.91 -3.10 2.38
CA THR A 131 -18.01 -2.14 2.56
C THR A 131 -18.32 -1.38 1.27
N GLY A 132 -17.35 -1.32 0.34
CA GLY A 132 -17.54 -0.72 -0.97
C GLY A 132 -16.58 -1.30 -2.02
N THR A 133 -16.99 -1.22 -3.28
CA THR A 133 -16.13 -1.50 -4.43
C THR A 133 -16.34 -0.41 -5.46
N GLN A 134 -15.24 0.15 -5.96
CA GLN A 134 -15.26 1.27 -6.90
C GLN A 134 -14.34 0.95 -8.09
N PRO A 135 -14.78 1.21 -9.33
CA PRO A 135 -13.91 1.11 -10.49
C PRO A 135 -12.85 2.22 -10.46
N ILE A 136 -11.63 1.91 -10.90
CA ILE A 136 -10.58 2.89 -11.21
C ILE A 136 -10.40 2.86 -12.73
N GLU A 137 -11.10 3.74 -13.45
CA GLU A 137 -11.14 3.68 -14.91
C GLU A 137 -9.88 4.26 -15.58
N PRO A 138 -9.28 3.58 -16.58
CA PRO A 138 -9.74 2.31 -17.17
C PRO A 138 -9.26 1.05 -16.44
N GLY A 139 -10.17 0.13 -16.13
CA GLY A 139 -9.86 -1.28 -15.84
C GLY A 139 -9.19 -1.62 -14.50
N GLY A 140 -9.01 -0.64 -13.61
CA GLY A 140 -8.60 -0.84 -12.23
C GLY A 140 -9.79 -1.00 -11.28
N VAL A 141 -9.48 -1.32 -10.03
CA VAL A 141 -10.49 -1.57 -8.99
C VAL A 141 -9.97 -1.18 -7.61
N LYS A 142 -10.89 -0.69 -6.78
CA LYS A 142 -10.68 -0.37 -5.37
C LYS A 142 -11.72 -1.10 -4.52
N HIS A 143 -11.26 -1.82 -3.50
CA HIS A 143 -12.10 -2.44 -2.47
C HIS A 143 -11.85 -1.75 -1.13
N LEU A 144 -12.94 -1.39 -0.44
CA LEU A 144 -12.95 -0.57 0.76
C LEU A 144 -13.40 -1.38 1.97
N TRP A 145 -12.77 -1.16 3.11
CA TRP A 145 -13.26 -1.60 4.42
C TRP A 145 -13.21 -0.43 5.41
N GLU A 146 -14.38 0.16 5.66
CA GLU A 146 -14.54 1.31 6.54
C GLU A 146 -15.70 1.07 7.53
N PRO A 147 -15.42 0.98 8.84
CA PRO A 147 -14.10 0.86 9.45
C PRO A 147 -13.47 -0.53 9.23
N TRP A 148 -12.14 -0.58 9.11
CA TRP A 148 -11.37 -1.81 9.30
C TRP A 148 -11.33 -2.14 10.79
N VAL A 149 -10.89 -1.17 11.59
CA VAL A 149 -11.00 -1.06 13.05
C VAL A 149 -11.33 0.39 13.39
N ASP A 150 -11.74 0.68 14.63
CA ASP A 150 -12.16 2.03 15.03
C ASP A 150 -11.10 3.09 14.66
N GLY A 151 -11.55 4.13 13.95
CA GLY A 151 -10.72 5.24 13.48
C GLY A 151 -9.77 4.90 12.32
N ARG A 152 -9.92 3.74 11.67
CA ARG A 152 -9.02 3.29 10.59
C ARG A 152 -9.75 2.70 9.39
N SER A 153 -9.29 3.06 8.20
CA SER A 153 -9.73 2.47 6.94
C SER A 153 -8.70 1.47 6.40
N PHE A 154 -9.18 0.52 5.60
CA PHE A 154 -8.34 -0.36 4.79
C PHE A 154 -8.81 -0.36 3.34
N GLU A 155 -7.86 -0.36 2.41
CA GLU A 155 -8.13 -0.46 0.98
C GLU A 155 -7.24 -1.50 0.31
N LEU A 156 -7.83 -2.26 -0.62
CA LEU A 156 -7.13 -3.07 -1.61
C LEU A 156 -7.39 -2.46 -2.99
N ASN A 157 -6.34 -1.97 -3.62
CA ASN A 157 -6.42 -1.32 -4.92
C ASN A 157 -5.61 -2.08 -5.96
N TYR A 158 -6.06 -2.03 -7.21
CA TYR A 158 -5.28 -2.40 -8.38
C TYR A 158 -5.42 -1.36 -9.48
N VAL A 159 -4.29 -0.92 -10.03
CA VAL A 159 -4.21 0.02 -11.15
C VAL A 159 -3.43 -0.64 -12.30
N PRO A 160 -4.04 -0.88 -13.47
CA PRO A 160 -3.37 -1.58 -14.55
C PRO A 160 -2.26 -0.71 -15.19
N ALA A 161 -1.26 -1.35 -15.80
CA ALA A 161 -0.10 -0.67 -16.37
C ALA A 161 -0.43 0.32 -17.51
N ASN A 162 -1.56 0.12 -18.20
CA ASN A 162 -2.04 1.02 -19.25
C ASN A 162 -2.89 2.19 -18.70
N HIS A 163 -3.08 2.29 -17.39
CA HIS A 163 -3.81 3.38 -16.77
C HIS A 163 -2.99 4.69 -16.83
N PRO A 164 -3.58 5.85 -17.16
CA PRO A 164 -2.85 7.13 -17.26
C PRO A 164 -2.05 7.51 -16.00
N ALA A 165 -2.55 7.14 -14.82
CA ALA A 165 -1.87 7.39 -13.55
C ALA A 165 -0.49 6.72 -13.43
N ALA A 166 -0.24 5.62 -14.16
CA ALA A 166 1.06 4.95 -14.16
C ALA A 166 2.16 5.87 -14.74
N GLU A 167 1.85 6.57 -15.83
CA GLU A 167 2.77 7.52 -16.44
C GLU A 167 2.85 8.83 -15.65
N GLN A 168 1.67 9.37 -15.30
CA GLN A 168 1.52 10.71 -14.71
C GLN A 168 2.10 10.79 -13.29
N ILE A 169 1.74 9.84 -12.42
CA ILE A 169 2.09 9.90 -10.99
C ILE A 169 2.78 8.63 -10.49
N GLY A 170 3.02 7.63 -11.35
CA GLY A 170 3.67 6.38 -10.95
C GLY A 170 2.74 5.38 -10.26
N LEU A 171 1.42 5.62 -10.24
CA LEU A 171 0.46 4.71 -9.60
C LEU A 171 0.15 3.54 -10.53
N VAL A 172 0.60 2.33 -10.16
CA VAL A 172 0.40 1.10 -10.91
C VAL A 172 0.50 -0.12 -9.97
N GLY A 173 -0.06 -1.24 -10.39
CA GLY A 173 0.05 -2.52 -9.69
C GLY A 173 -0.93 -2.63 -8.54
N VAL A 174 -0.59 -3.46 -7.55
CA VAL A 174 -1.41 -3.68 -6.35
C VAL A 174 -0.97 -2.71 -5.26
N ILE A 175 -1.95 -2.09 -4.58
CA ILE A 175 -1.70 -1.20 -3.45
C ILE A 175 -2.58 -1.61 -2.27
N LEU A 176 -1.96 -1.93 -1.14
CA LEU A 176 -2.62 -2.07 0.14
C LEU A 176 -2.49 -0.78 0.92
N VAL A 177 -3.58 -0.27 1.48
CA VAL A 177 -3.61 1.02 2.18
C VAL A 177 -4.26 0.83 3.54
N ALA A 178 -3.63 1.34 4.59
CA ALA A 178 -4.27 1.66 5.85
C ALA A 178 -4.11 3.15 6.13
N GLN A 179 -5.14 3.75 6.73
CA GLN A 179 -5.11 5.15 7.14
C GLN A 179 -5.70 5.29 8.54
N ALA A 180 -5.21 6.28 9.28
CA ALA A 180 -5.78 6.75 10.54
C ALA A 180 -5.74 8.27 10.56
N MET A 181 -6.70 8.88 11.25
CA MET A 181 -6.74 10.32 11.49
C MET A 181 -7.21 10.62 12.90
N GLY A 182 -6.86 11.80 13.42
CA GLY A 182 -7.26 12.24 14.74
C GLY A 182 -6.91 13.70 14.98
N GLY A 183 -7.00 14.14 16.24
CA GLY A 183 -6.76 15.54 16.61
C GLY A 183 -7.97 16.46 16.46
N PHE A 184 -9.18 15.89 16.39
CA PHE A 184 -10.44 16.65 16.40
C PHE A 184 -10.81 17.02 17.86
N GLU A 185 -10.15 18.02 18.44
CA GLU A 185 -10.53 18.60 19.74
C GLU A 185 -11.22 19.96 19.58
#